data_AF-A0A286E7V8-F1
#
_entry.id   AF-A0A286E7V8-F1
#
_cell.length_a   1.000
_cell.length_b   1.000
_cell.length_c   1.000
_cell.angle_alpha   90.00
_cell.angle_beta   90.00
_cell.angle_gamma   90.00
#
_symmetry.space_group_name_H-M   'P 1'
#
loop_
_entity.id
_entity.type
_entity.pdbx_description
1 polymer ?
#
loop_
_entity_poly.entity_id
_entity_poly.type
_entity_poly.pdbx_seq_one_letter_code
_entity_poly.pdbx_strand_id
1 'polypeptide(L)'
;MSYWENGRYMSGEPERLNPEVARLDLEADPPAAEVTDCLNVEDWLLWDAESGEQRYFPEERAVEYSLTARLENWEGTWRVIEAQPDEESTC
;
A
#
# COMPACT_ATOMS: atom_id res chain seq x y z
N MET A 1 6.57 2.53 -2.63
CA MET A 1 6.11 2.08 -1.30
C MET A 1 7.10 1.03 -0.82
N SER A 2 7.44 0.97 0.47
CA SER A 2 8.31 -0.08 1.01
C SER A 2 7.63 -0.78 2.19
N TYR A 3 7.41 -2.08 2.06
CA TYR A 3 6.91 -2.96 3.11
C TYR A 3 8.10 -3.60 3.82
N TRP A 4 8.10 -3.63 5.16
CA TRP A 4 9.25 -4.05 5.96
C TRP A 4 8.91 -5.27 6.80
N GLU A 5 9.61 -6.38 6.58
CA GLU A 5 9.44 -7.58 7.39
C GLU A 5 10.76 -8.36 7.49
N ASN A 6 11.15 -8.79 8.70
CA ASN A 6 12.32 -9.65 8.93
C ASN A 6 13.63 -9.19 8.24
N GLY A 7 13.89 -7.88 8.21
CA GLY A 7 15.09 -7.31 7.57
C GLY A 7 15.05 -7.30 6.04
N ARG A 8 13.86 -7.44 5.44
CA ARG A 8 13.65 -7.37 3.99
C ARG A 8 12.66 -6.27 3.65
N TYR A 9 12.77 -5.73 2.44
CA TYR A 9 11.76 -4.84 1.90
C TYR A 9 11.43 -5.11 0.44
N MET A 10 10.19 -4.81 0.06
CA MET A 10 9.77 -4.82 -1.34
C MET A 10 9.81 -3.41 -1.93
N SER A 11 10.20 -3.30 -3.20
CA SER A 11 10.12 -2.04 -3.94
C SER A 11 9.71 -2.28 -5.38
N GLY A 12 8.82 -1.44 -5.87
CA GLY A 12 8.43 -1.40 -7.27
C GLY A 12 7.52 -0.21 -7.52
N GLU A 13 7.16 -0.04 -8.79
CA GLU A 13 6.12 0.90 -9.18
C GLU A 13 4.77 0.19 -9.13
N PRO A 14 3.71 0.84 -8.63
CA PRO A 14 2.37 0.30 -8.76
C PRO A 14 1.96 0.38 -10.23
N GLU A 15 1.86 -0.76 -10.92
CA GLU A 15 1.51 -0.80 -12.35
C GLU A 15 0.01 -0.83 -12.60
N ARG A 16 -0.78 -1.30 -11.63
CA ARG A 16 -2.25 -1.31 -11.69
C ARG A 16 -2.81 -0.84 -10.36
N LEU A 17 -3.61 0.23 -10.43
CA LEU A 17 -4.38 0.78 -9.34
C LEU A 17 -5.82 0.91 -9.82
N ASN A 18 -6.77 0.57 -8.97
CA ASN A 18 -8.20 0.80 -9.13
C ASN A 18 -8.76 1.46 -7.85
N PRO A 19 -8.39 2.72 -7.57
CA PRO A 19 -8.76 3.36 -6.33
C PRO A 19 -10.25 3.75 -6.31
N GLU A 20 -10.92 3.46 -5.21
CA GLU A 20 -12.30 3.80 -4.94
C GLU A 20 -12.42 4.53 -3.60
N VAL A 21 -13.24 5.59 -3.55
CA VAL A 21 -13.51 6.29 -2.29
C VAL A 21 -14.56 5.49 -1.51
N ALA A 22 -14.12 4.76 -0.49
CA ALA A 22 -14.98 3.97 0.39
C ALA A 22 -15.75 4.87 1.37
N ARG A 23 -15.12 5.94 1.87
CA ARG A 23 -15.73 6.89 2.80
C ARG A 23 -15.16 8.30 2.61
N LEU A 24 -16.01 9.30 2.80
CA LEU A 24 -15.62 10.70 2.85
C LEU A 24 -16.39 11.40 3.98
N ASP A 25 -15.66 12.07 4.86
CA ASP A 25 -16.20 12.87 5.96
C ASP A 25 -15.59 14.28 5.91
N LEU A 26 -16.35 15.21 5.33
CA LEU A 26 -15.93 16.61 5.22
C LEU A 26 -16.18 17.41 6.50
N GLU A 27 -16.88 16.84 7.48
CA GLU A 27 -17.24 17.50 8.74
C GLU A 27 -16.24 17.16 9.87
N ALA A 28 -15.41 16.13 9.67
CA ALA A 28 -14.26 15.84 10.52
C ALA A 28 -13.24 17.00 10.55
N ASP A 29 -12.44 17.06 11.62
CA ASP A 29 -11.38 18.06 11.81
C ASP A 29 -10.04 17.35 12.10
N PRO A 30 -9.16 17.20 11.09
CA PRO A 30 -9.31 17.61 9.68
C PRO A 30 -10.32 16.73 8.91
N PRO A 31 -10.83 17.19 7.74
CA PRO A 31 -11.63 16.35 6.85
C PRO A 31 -10.93 15.03 6.55
N ALA A 32 -11.67 13.93 6.57
CA ALA A 32 -11.12 12.58 6.49
C ALA A 32 -11.72 11.79 5.32
N ALA A 33 -10.94 10.88 4.76
CA ALA A 33 -11.40 9.95 3.73
C ALA A 33 -10.78 8.57 3.92
N GLU A 34 -11.49 7.56 3.46
CA GLU A 34 -10.99 6.20 3.30
C GLU A 34 -11.05 5.84 1.83
N VAL A 35 -9.91 5.41 1.28
CA VAL A 35 -9.77 4.97 -0.10
C VAL A 35 -9.36 3.52 -0.09
N THR A 36 -10.06 2.69 -0.84
CA THR A 36 -9.66 1.31 -1.12
C THR A 36 -9.00 1.24 -2.48
N ASP A 37 -7.97 0.42 -2.64
CA ASP A 37 -7.29 0.22 -3.91
C ASP A 37 -6.92 -1.26 -4.09
N CYS A 38 -6.72 -1.68 -5.33
CA CYS A 38 -6.15 -2.98 -5.64
C CYS A 38 -4.70 -2.81 -6.05
N LEU A 39 -3.77 -3.33 -5.25
CA LEU A 39 -2.33 -3.22 -5.49
C LEU A 39 -1.79 -4.54 -6.06
N ASN A 40 -1.31 -4.49 -7.30
CA ASN A 40 -0.54 -5.58 -7.89
C ASN A 40 0.97 -5.35 -7.69
N VAL A 41 1.66 -6.36 -7.15
CA VAL A 41 3.10 -6.36 -6.83
C VAL A 41 3.87 -7.49 -7.53
N GLU A 42 3.33 -8.00 -8.64
CA GLU A 42 3.95 -9.08 -9.43
C GLU A 42 5.40 -8.71 -9.83
N ASP A 43 5.59 -7.51 -10.37
CA ASP A 43 6.87 -7.01 -10.87
C ASP A 43 7.73 -6.29 -9.82
N TRP A 44 7.32 -6.31 -8.55
CA TRP A 44 8.11 -5.72 -7.48
C TRP A 44 9.36 -6.57 -7.22
N LEU A 45 10.38 -5.95 -6.63
CA LEU A 45 11.64 -6.59 -6.27
C LEU A 45 11.74 -6.73 -4.74
N LEU A 46 12.26 -7.87 -4.29
CA LEU A 46 12.56 -8.12 -2.88
C LEU A 46 14.03 -7.81 -2.60
N TRP A 47 14.29 -7.11 -1.51
CA TRP A 47 15.63 -6.68 -1.11
C TRP A 47 15.93 -7.10 0.32
N ASP A 48 17.19 -7.44 0.57
CA ASP A 48 17.78 -7.55 1.90
C ASP A 48 18.13 -6.14 2.40
N ALA A 49 17.55 -5.71 3.51
CA ALA A 49 17.75 -4.36 4.03
C ALA A 49 19.15 -4.14 4.61
N GLU A 50 19.80 -5.21 5.09
CA GLU A 50 21.13 -5.13 5.69
C GLU A 50 22.22 -5.16 4.63
N SER A 51 22.15 -6.10 3.67
CA SER A 51 23.16 -6.23 2.62
C SER A 51 22.88 -5.36 1.40
N GLY A 52 21.64 -4.92 1.20
CA GLY A 52 21.21 -4.19 -0.01
C GLY A 52 21.11 -5.08 -1.26
N GLU A 53 21.21 -6.40 -1.10
CA GLU A 53 21.16 -7.34 -2.22
C GLU A 53 19.72 -7.70 -2.58
N GLN A 54 19.46 -7.85 -3.87
CA GLN A 54 18.20 -8.39 -4.36
C GLN A 54 18.06 -9.85 -3.95
N ARG A 55 16.86 -10.23 -3.52
CA ARG A 55 16.45 -11.60 -3.20
C ARG A 55 15.35 -12.06 -4.15
N TYR A 56 15.15 -13.37 -4.21
CA TYR A 56 14.03 -13.97 -4.92
C TYR A 56 12.81 -14.03 -4.01
N PHE A 57 11.65 -13.78 -4.58
CA PHE A 57 10.38 -14.11 -3.94
C PHE A 57 10.22 -15.63 -3.81
N PRO A 58 9.46 -16.11 -2.81
CA PRO A 58 8.94 -17.48 -2.83
C PRO A 58 8.10 -17.71 -4.09
N GLU A 59 8.16 -18.91 -4.66
CA GLU A 59 7.41 -19.25 -5.88
C GLU A 59 5.88 -19.17 -5.66
N GLU A 60 5.41 -19.52 -4.46
CA GLU A 60 4.01 -19.43 -4.07
C GLU A 60 3.83 -18.21 -3.15
N ARG A 61 3.32 -17.10 -3.70
CA ARG A 61 2.96 -15.89 -2.95
C ARG A 61 1.73 -15.20 -3.52
N ALA A 62 1.03 -14.44 -2.69
CA ALA A 62 0.06 -13.47 -3.19
C ALA A 62 0.78 -12.31 -3.88
N VAL A 63 0.26 -11.89 -5.03
CA VAL A 63 0.77 -10.75 -5.82
C VAL A 63 -0.26 -9.62 -5.95
N GLU A 64 -1.48 -9.84 -5.45
CA GLU A 64 -2.57 -8.85 -5.43
C GLU A 64 -3.04 -8.68 -4.00
N TYR A 65 -3.15 -7.42 -3.57
CA TYR A 65 -3.51 -7.04 -2.21
C TYR A 65 -4.57 -5.94 -2.25
N SER A 66 -5.63 -6.11 -1.47
CA SER A 66 -6.55 -5.01 -1.20
C SER A 66 -5.87 -4.02 -0.26
N LEU A 67 -5.79 -2.75 -0.63
CA LEU A 67 -5.19 -1.69 0.19
C LEU A 67 -6.29 -0.80 0.73
N THR A 68 -6.32 -0.57 2.04
CA THR A 68 -7.14 0.50 2.64
C THR A 68 -6.22 1.63 3.10
N ALA A 69 -6.42 2.81 2.54
CA ALA A 69 -5.71 4.02 2.90
C ALA A 69 -6.65 4.99 3.64
N ARG A 70 -6.17 5.52 4.77
CA ARG A 70 -6.82 6.64 5.47
C ARG A 70 -6.10 7.92 5.11
N LEU A 71 -6.89 8.91 4.74
CA LEU A 71 -6.41 10.22 4.33
C LEU A 71 -7.02 11.30 5.18
N GLU A 72 -6.23 12.35 5.43
CA GLU A 72 -6.68 13.57 6.07
C GLU A 72 -6.35 14.78 5.19
N ASN A 73 -7.26 15.75 5.15
CA ASN A 73 -7.06 17.00 4.44
C ASN A 73 -6.49 18.07 5.38
N TRP A 74 -5.21 18.33 5.24
CA TRP A 74 -4.52 19.38 5.98
C TRP A 74 -4.30 20.57 5.06
N GLU A 75 -4.93 21.70 5.38
CA GLU A 75 -4.77 22.98 4.65
C GLU A 75 -5.05 22.84 3.13
N GLY A 76 -6.06 22.06 2.76
CA GLY A 76 -6.44 21.83 1.37
C GLY A 76 -5.70 20.67 0.70
N THR A 77 -4.74 20.03 1.37
CA THR A 77 -3.95 18.92 0.83
C THR A 77 -4.33 17.61 1.51
N TRP A 78 -4.80 16.64 0.71
CA TRP A 78 -4.99 15.27 1.18
C TRP A 78 -3.65 14.57 1.39
N ARG A 79 -3.48 13.95 2.56
CA ARG A 79 -2.27 13.21 2.94
C ARG A 79 -2.68 11.83 3.38
N VAL A 80 -1.99 10.81 2.88
CA VAL A 80 -2.10 9.45 3.41
C VAL A 80 -1.45 9.45 4.80
N ILE A 81 -2.25 9.21 5.83
CA ILE A 81 -1.77 9.10 7.21
C ILE A 81 -1.56 7.65 7.64
N GLU A 82 -2.26 6.73 6.98
CA GLU A 82 -2.16 5.30 7.21
C GLU A 82 -2.52 4.57 5.91
N ALA A 83 -1.80 3.49 5.60
CA ALA A 83 -2.10 2.60 4.49
C ALA A 83 -1.79 1.18 4.93
N GLN A 84 -2.81 0.31 4.91
CA GLN A 84 -2.70 -1.07 5.36
C GLN A 84 -3.12 -1.99 4.23
N PRO A 85 -2.21 -2.85 3.71
CA PRO A 85 -2.61 -3.95 2.85
C PRO A 85 -3.35 -5.00 3.68
N ASP A 86 -4.44 -5.51 3.13
CA ASP A 86 -5.14 -6.69 3.63
C ASP A 86 -4.54 -7.93 2.95
N GLU A 87 -3.84 -8.74 3.74
CA GLU A 87 -3.17 -9.96 3.28
C GLU A 87 -4.14 -11.16 3.13
N GLU A 88 -5.36 -11.05 3.65
CA GLU A 88 -6.39 -12.10 3.59
C GLU A 88 -7.39 -11.90 2.43
N SER A 89 -7.47 -10.68 1.88
CA SER A 89 -8.41 -10.29 0.84
C SER A 89 -7.72 -9.98 -0.49
N THR A 90 -7.90 -10.86 -1.48
CA THR A 90 -7.52 -10.56 -2.87
C THR A 90 -8.60 -9.71 -3.54
N CYS A 91 -8.14 -8.73 -4.29
CA CYS A 91 -8.84 -8.05 -5.36
C CYS A 91 -8.24 -8.52 -6.69
#